data_AF-A0A109MX92-F1
#
_entry.id   AF-A0A109MX92-F1
#
_cell.length_a   1.000
_cell.length_b   1.000
_cell.length_c   1.000
_cell.angle_alpha   90.00
_cell.angle_beta   90.00
_cell.angle_gamma   90.00
#
_symmetry.space_group_name_H-M   'P 1'
#
loop_
_entity.id
_entity.type
_entity.pdbx_description
1 polymer ?
#
loop_
_entity_poly.entity_id
_entity_poly.type
_entity_poly.pdbx_seq_one_letter_code
_entity_poly.pdbx_strand_id
1 'polypeptide(L)'
;MAKLIHIQNQFLGQKSDGDRTYNVYKTTIKYSSKQMTIPFDMKLGLSREPEEGDVISSLVLDMWAYESVADFKNFCNELGYDTDDRRAEEIYRECGRNGKKLKNLLGDDLNIFAKKYEDY
;
A
#
# COMPACT_ATOMS: atom_id res chain seq x y z
N MET A 1 -17.99 -2.15 -20.80
CA MET A 1 -18.44 -2.09 -19.40
C MET A 1 -17.30 -1.50 -18.57
N ALA A 2 -17.57 -0.50 -17.73
CA ALA A 2 -16.56 0.00 -16.79
C ALA A 2 -16.24 -1.11 -15.78
N LYS A 3 -14.96 -1.46 -15.61
CA LYS A 3 -14.53 -2.42 -14.59
C LYS A 3 -14.61 -1.73 -13.23
N LEU A 4 -15.39 -2.29 -12.31
CA LEU A 4 -15.51 -1.76 -10.95
C LEU A 4 -14.42 -2.38 -10.07
N ILE A 5 -13.79 -1.56 -9.23
CA ILE A 5 -12.96 -2.04 -8.13
C ILE A 5 -13.83 -2.21 -6.88
N HIS A 6 -13.62 -3.29 -6.15
CA HIS A 6 -14.36 -3.57 -4.92
C HIS A 6 -13.39 -3.82 -3.78
N ILE A 7 -13.56 -3.06 -2.69
CA ILE A 7 -12.76 -3.20 -1.47
C ILE A 7 -13.61 -3.82 -0.37
N GLN A 8 -13.05 -4.82 0.30
CA GLN A 8 -13.63 -5.43 1.50
C GLN A 8 -12.60 -5.36 2.62
N ASN A 9 -12.91 -4.62 3.68
CA ASN A 9 -12.06 -4.62 4.87
C ASN A 9 -12.65 -5.52 5.94
N GLN A 10 -11.79 -6.36 6.50
CA GLN A 10 -12.09 -7.10 7.70
C GLN A 10 -11.26 -6.49 8.84
N PHE A 11 -11.93 -5.85 9.80
CA PHE A 11 -11.27 -5.34 10.99
C PHE A 11 -10.64 -6.48 11.79
N LEU A 12 -9.36 -6.35 12.14
CA LEU A 12 -8.59 -7.34 12.89
C LEU A 12 -8.31 -6.90 14.34
N GLY A 13 -8.56 -5.64 14.68
CA GLY A 13 -8.28 -5.07 15.99
C GLY A 13 -7.43 -3.80 15.90
N GLN A 14 -6.84 -3.42 17.03
CA GLN A 14 -5.99 -2.24 17.14
C GLN A 14 -4.57 -2.65 17.54
N LYS A 15 -3.58 -1.90 17.05
CA LYS A 15 -2.19 -1.96 17.51
C LYS A 15 -1.78 -0.61 18.07
N SER A 16 -0.74 -0.61 18.90
CA SER A 16 -0.13 0.61 19.42
C SER A 16 1.33 0.72 18.98
N ASP A 17 1.76 1.95 18.70
CA ASP A 17 3.14 2.33 18.42
C ASP A 17 3.45 3.62 19.18
N GLY A 18 4.17 3.49 20.30
CA GLY A 18 4.25 4.53 21.32
C GLY A 18 2.86 4.89 21.86
N ASP A 19 2.55 6.18 21.90
CA ASP A 19 1.26 6.71 22.38
C ASP A 19 0.16 6.65 21.30
N ARG A 20 0.45 6.15 20.10
CA ARG A 20 -0.50 6.10 18.99
C ARG A 20 -1.16 4.73 18.93
N THR A 21 -2.48 4.70 18.85
CA THR A 21 -3.27 3.50 18.57
C THR A 21 -3.92 3.61 17.21
N TYR A 22 -3.86 2.54 16.41
CA TYR A 22 -4.40 2.51 15.05
C TYR A 22 -5.12 1.20 14.76
N ASN A 23 -6.14 1.31 13.90
CA ASN A 23 -6.92 0.17 13.45
C ASN A 23 -6.14 -0.63 12.41
N VAL A 24 -6.31 -1.95 12.47
CA VAL A 24 -5.68 -2.91 11.57
C VAL A 24 -6.76 -3.68 10.83
N TYR A 25 -6.58 -3.81 9.52
CA TYR A 25 -7.52 -4.47 8.63
C TYR A 25 -6.81 -5.55 7.81
N LYS A 26 -7.57 -6.58 7.45
CA LYS A 26 -7.29 -7.43 6.29
C LYS A 26 -8.12 -6.89 5.15
N THR A 27 -7.46 -6.28 4.18
CA THR A 27 -8.11 -5.62 3.05
C THR A 27 -8.01 -6.51 1.82
N THR A 28 -9.17 -6.85 1.24
CA THR A 28 -9.27 -7.60 -0.01
C THR A 28 -9.75 -6.68 -1.11
N ILE A 29 -8.97 -6.60 -2.18
CA ILE A 29 -9.23 -5.78 -3.36
C ILE A 29 -9.56 -6.72 -4.51
N LYS A 30 -10.72 -6.51 -5.14
CA LYS A 30 -11.16 -7.26 -6.31
C LYS A 30 -11.26 -6.31 -7.49
N TYR A 31 -10.71 -6.71 -8.62
CA TYR A 31 -10.79 -5.96 -9.87
C TYR A 31 -10.85 -6.91 -11.05
N SER A 32 -11.90 -6.79 -11.86
CA SER A 32 -12.18 -7.74 -12.94
C SER A 32 -12.19 -9.19 -12.41
N SER A 33 -11.45 -10.11 -13.03
CA SER A 33 -11.32 -11.51 -12.59
C SER A 33 -10.19 -11.74 -11.58
N LYS A 34 -9.57 -10.69 -11.06
CA LYS A 34 -8.38 -10.76 -10.20
C LYS A 34 -8.70 -10.25 -8.81
N GLN A 35 -7.96 -10.75 -7.82
CA GLN A 35 -8.05 -10.28 -6.45
C GLN A 35 -6.68 -10.31 -5.77
N MET A 36 -6.51 -9.43 -4.79
CA MET A 36 -5.39 -9.49 -3.85
C MET A 36 -5.86 -9.19 -2.44
N THR A 37 -5.13 -9.70 -1.46
CA THR A 37 -5.39 -9.43 -0.04
C THR A 37 -4.09 -8.97 0.62
N ILE A 38 -4.19 -7.92 1.42
CA ILE A 38 -3.07 -7.31 2.15
C ILE A 38 -3.46 -7.05 3.61
N PRO A 39 -2.50 -7.07 4.55
CA PRO A 39 -2.67 -6.34 5.80
C PRO A 39 -2.67 -4.84 5.51
N PHE A 40 -3.50 -4.08 6.23
CA PHE A 40 -3.58 -2.62 6.10
C PHE A 40 -3.71 -1.98 7.48
N ASP A 41 -2.67 -1.25 7.88
CA ASP A 41 -2.56 -0.59 9.18
C ASP A 41 -2.85 0.92 9.00
N MET A 42 -3.93 1.44 9.61
CA MET A 42 -4.34 2.85 9.52
C MET A 42 -3.50 3.77 10.43
N LYS A 43 -2.17 3.77 10.25
CA LYS A 43 -1.22 4.49 11.13
C LYS A 43 -1.35 6.02 11.13
N LEU A 44 -2.20 6.58 10.27
CA LEU A 44 -2.51 8.01 10.20
C LEU A 44 -3.42 8.51 11.35
N GLY A 45 -3.73 7.66 12.33
CA GLY A 45 -4.60 8.02 13.45
C GLY A 45 -6.07 8.15 13.06
N LEU A 46 -6.43 7.67 11.87
CA LEU A 46 -7.82 7.54 11.43
C LEU A 46 -8.43 6.28 12.05
N SER A 47 -9.58 6.45 12.69
CA SER A 47 -10.34 5.38 13.34
C SER A 47 -11.50 4.82 12.51
N ARG A 48 -11.70 5.35 11.29
CA ARG A 48 -12.69 4.85 10.33
C ARG A 48 -12.17 3.65 9.54
N GLU A 49 -13.10 2.93 8.91
CA GLU A 49 -12.75 1.91 7.93
C GLU A 49 -12.01 2.53 6.72
N PRO A 50 -10.99 1.84 6.14
CA PRO A 50 -10.31 2.30 4.93
C PRO A 50 -11.25 2.40 3.73
N GLU A 51 -11.17 3.50 3.02
CA GLU A 51 -11.86 3.73 1.75
C GLU A 51 -10.99 3.29 0.57
N GLU A 52 -11.56 3.34 -0.64
CA GLU A 52 -10.84 3.02 -1.88
C GLU A 52 -9.57 3.85 -2.04
N GLY A 53 -9.65 5.16 -1.77
CA GLY A 53 -8.52 6.06 -1.89
C GLY A 53 -7.38 5.70 -0.93
N ASP A 54 -7.67 5.46 0.35
CA ASP A 54 -6.62 5.17 1.36
C ASP A 54 -5.77 3.95 0.94
N VAL A 55 -6.45 2.91 0.44
CA VAL A 55 -5.81 1.65 0.09
C VAL A 55 -5.06 1.77 -1.23
N ILE A 56 -5.67 2.37 -2.25
CA ILE A 56 -5.07 2.45 -3.58
C ILE A 56 -3.93 3.49 -3.62
N SER A 57 -4.09 4.67 -3.01
CA SER A 57 -3.01 5.66 -2.95
C SER A 57 -1.81 5.10 -2.19
N SER A 58 -2.01 4.41 -1.07
CA SER A 58 -0.93 3.77 -0.31
C SER A 58 -0.20 2.69 -1.11
N LEU A 59 -0.91 1.81 -1.83
CA LEU A 59 -0.26 0.79 -2.67
C LEU A 59 0.48 1.38 -3.86
N VAL A 60 -0.01 2.50 -4.40
CA VAL A 60 0.67 3.25 -5.46
C VAL A 60 1.95 3.89 -4.92
N LEU A 61 1.93 4.48 -3.72
CA LEU A 61 3.12 5.02 -3.05
C LEU A 61 4.17 3.93 -2.80
N ASP A 62 3.76 2.75 -2.32
CA ASP A 62 4.65 1.59 -2.17
C ASP A 62 5.32 1.21 -3.50
N MET A 63 4.53 1.13 -4.57
CA MET A 63 5.06 0.82 -5.90
C MET A 63 6.09 1.86 -6.34
N TRP A 64 5.77 3.15 -6.23
CA TRP A 64 6.67 4.23 -6.63
C TRP A 64 7.94 4.27 -5.80
N ALA A 65 7.85 4.09 -4.47
CA ALA A 65 9.01 4.06 -3.60
C ALA A 65 9.99 2.95 -3.97
N TYR A 66 9.50 1.82 -4.50
CA TYR A 66 10.34 0.73 -4.98
C TYR A 66 10.85 0.95 -6.43
N GLU A 67 10.01 1.46 -7.33
CA GLU A 67 10.33 1.55 -8.76
C GLU A 67 11.10 2.82 -9.16
N SER A 68 11.05 3.87 -8.35
CA SER A 68 11.78 5.12 -8.62
C SER A 68 13.26 5.05 -8.26
N VAL A 69 13.67 4.01 -7.54
CA VAL A 69 15.04 3.82 -7.06
C VAL A 69 15.70 2.62 -7.72
N ALA A 70 17.02 2.66 -7.90
CA ALA A 70 17.77 1.57 -8.52
C ALA A 70 17.98 0.37 -7.58
N ASP A 71 18.10 0.64 -6.27
CA ASP A 71 18.43 -0.35 -5.25
C ASP A 71 18.01 0.11 -3.84
N PHE A 72 18.20 -0.78 -2.85
CA PHE A 72 17.89 -0.52 -1.44
C PHE A 72 18.67 0.64 -0.85
N LYS A 73 19.91 0.88 -1.29
CA LYS A 73 20.72 1.99 -0.77
C LYS A 73 20.10 3.34 -1.14
N ASN A 74 19.65 3.47 -2.39
CA ASN A 74 18.93 4.66 -2.82
C ASN A 74 17.58 4.80 -2.12
N PHE A 75 16.85 3.70 -1.91
CA PHE A 75 15.62 3.71 -1.09
C PHE A 75 15.87 4.29 0.30
N CYS A 76 16.93 3.84 0.98
CA CYS A 76 17.30 4.36 2.29
C CYS A 76 17.65 5.85 2.25
N ASN A 77 18.44 6.28 1.25
CA ASN A 77 18.84 7.67 1.11
C ASN A 77 17.64 8.61 0.88
N GLU A 78 16.70 8.22 0.01
CA GLU A 78 15.51 9.02 -0.32
C GLU A 78 14.54 9.15 0.87
N LEU A 79 14.37 8.08 1.65
CA LEU A 79 13.41 8.04 2.75
C LEU A 79 14.02 8.31 4.14
N GLY A 80 15.34 8.55 4.20
CA GLY A 80 16.06 8.84 5.44
C GLY A 80 16.26 7.62 6.35
N TYR A 81 16.26 6.42 5.80
CA TYR A 81 16.60 5.20 6.54
C TYR A 81 18.12 4.96 6.58
N ASP A 82 18.56 4.19 7.57
CA ASP A 82 19.91 3.64 7.59
C ASP A 82 19.99 2.41 6.68
N THR A 83 21.10 2.24 5.96
CA THR A 83 21.35 1.05 5.12
C THR A 83 21.56 -0.23 5.93
N ASP A 84 21.90 -0.11 7.21
CA ASP A 84 22.04 -1.26 8.13
C ASP A 84 20.74 -1.57 8.89
N ASP A 85 19.65 -0.81 8.63
CA ASP A 85 18.34 -1.07 9.24
C ASP A 85 17.62 -2.23 8.54
N ARG A 86 17.55 -3.37 9.22
CA ARG A 86 16.82 -4.56 8.77
C ARG A 86 15.33 -4.30 8.54
N ARG A 87 14.71 -3.38 9.30
CA ARG A 87 13.30 -3.02 9.10
C ARG A 87 13.13 -2.23 7.81
N ALA A 88 14.07 -1.34 7.48
CA ALA A 88 14.04 -0.63 6.21
C ALA A 88 14.16 -1.61 5.03
N GLU A 89 15.00 -2.64 5.14
CA GLU A 89 15.12 -3.68 4.11
C GLU A 89 13.82 -4.48 3.95
N GLU A 90 13.16 -4.81 5.06
CA GLU A 90 11.86 -5.47 5.05
C GLU A 90 10.79 -4.60 4.36
N ILE A 91 10.73 -3.30 4.69
CA ILE A 91 9.81 -2.33 4.06
C ILE A 91 10.09 -2.23 2.55
N TYR A 92 11.35 -2.06 2.14
CA TYR A 92 11.72 -2.02 0.72
C TYR A 92 11.23 -3.25 -0.04
N ARG A 93 11.42 -4.44 0.54
CA ARG A 93 10.94 -5.70 -0.06
C ARG A 93 9.40 -5.78 -0.06
N GLU A 94 8.72 -5.23 0.94
CA GLU A 94 7.26 -5.15 0.97
C GLU A 94 6.71 -4.23 -0.10
N CYS A 95 7.26 -3.03 -0.25
CA CYS A 95 6.92 -2.09 -1.31
C CYS A 95 6.99 -2.75 -2.70
N GLY A 96 8.09 -3.47 -2.99
CA GLY A 96 8.24 -4.22 -4.25
C GLY A 96 7.22 -5.36 -4.42
N ARG A 97 6.88 -6.09 -3.34
CA ARG A 97 5.83 -7.12 -3.37
C ARG A 97 4.45 -6.52 -3.61
N ASN A 98 4.13 -5.41 -2.95
CA ASN A 98 2.86 -4.71 -3.05
C ASN A 98 2.69 -4.12 -4.46
N GLY A 99 3.71 -3.42 -4.97
CA GLY A 99 3.73 -2.90 -6.34
C GLY A 99 3.53 -4.00 -7.38
N LYS A 100 4.25 -5.13 -7.28
CA LYS A 100 4.04 -6.27 -8.19
C LYS A 100 2.61 -6.82 -8.16
N LYS A 101 2.02 -6.96 -6.96
CA LYS A 101 0.62 -7.42 -6.82
C LYS A 101 -0.37 -6.40 -7.39
N LEU A 102 -0.16 -5.11 -7.15
CA LEU A 102 -1.00 -4.03 -7.67
C LEU A 102 -0.98 -4.01 -9.21
N LYS A 103 0.21 -4.06 -9.82
CA LYS A 103 0.38 -4.16 -11.27
C LYS A 103 -0.32 -5.38 -11.85
N ASN A 104 -0.20 -6.52 -11.18
CA ASN A 104 -0.90 -7.73 -11.60
C ASN A 104 -2.43 -7.58 -11.49
N LEU A 105 -2.94 -6.94 -10.43
CA LEU A 105 -4.36 -6.72 -10.20
C LEU A 105 -4.96 -5.80 -11.27
N LEU A 106 -4.38 -4.61 -11.46
CA LEU A 106 -4.95 -3.54 -12.28
C LEU A 106 -4.56 -3.65 -13.77
N GLY A 107 -3.39 -4.21 -14.08
CA GLY A 107 -2.89 -4.32 -15.46
C GLY A 107 -2.82 -2.95 -16.13
N ASP A 108 -3.33 -2.86 -17.35
CA ASP A 108 -3.32 -1.63 -18.17
C ASP A 108 -4.09 -0.46 -17.51
N ASP A 109 -4.99 -0.76 -16.58
CA ASP A 109 -5.80 0.25 -15.89
C ASP A 109 -5.04 0.92 -14.71
N LEU A 110 -3.81 0.48 -14.39
CA LEU A 110 -3.00 1.02 -13.29
C LEU A 110 -2.85 2.54 -13.35
N ASN A 111 -2.51 3.10 -14.52
CA ASN A 111 -2.28 4.54 -14.67
C ASN A 111 -3.56 5.35 -14.43
N ILE A 112 -4.73 4.77 -14.69
CA ILE A 112 -6.02 5.42 -14.43
C ILE A 112 -6.22 5.56 -12.91
N PHE A 113 -5.97 4.50 -12.15
CA PHE A 113 -6.08 4.51 -10.69
C PHE A 113 -5.00 5.37 -10.02
N ALA A 114 -3.76 5.29 -10.48
CA ALA A 114 -2.67 6.11 -9.96
C ALA A 114 -2.98 7.60 -10.12
N LYS A 115 -3.47 8.02 -11.28
CA LYS A 115 -3.90 9.40 -11.52
C LYS A 115 -5.15 9.80 -10.73
N LYS A 116 -6.11 8.88 -10.57
CA LYS A 116 -7.34 9.14 -9.81
C LYS A 116 -7.04 9.47 -8.34
N TYR A 117 -5.98 8.89 -7.77
CA TYR A 117 -5.62 8.98 -6.36
C TYR A 117 -4.26 9.62 -6.10
N GLU A 118 -3.77 10.43 -7.05
CA GLU A 118 -2.47 11.11 -6.93
C GLU A 118 -2.46 12.12 -5.76
N ASP A 119 -3.59 12.79 -5.51
CA ASP A 119 -3.77 13.84 -4.49
C ASP A 119 -4.58 13.37 -3.25
N TYR A 120 -4.77 12.06 -3.08
CA TYR A 120 -5.56 11.50 -1.96
C TYR A 120 -4.72 11.32 -0.70
#